data_AF-A0A9P8QCP4-F1
#
_entry.id   AF-A0A9P8QCP4-F1
#
_cell.length_a   1.000
_cell.length_b   1.000
_cell.length_c   1.000
_cell.angle_alpha   90.00
_cell.angle_beta   90.00
_cell.angle_gamma   90.00
#
_symmetry.space_group_name_H-M   'P 1'
#
loop_
_entity.id
_entity.type
_entity.pdbx_description
1 polymer ?
#
loop_
_entity_poly.entity_id
_entity_poly.type
_entity_poly.pdbx_seq_one_letter_code
_entity_poly.pdbx_strand_id
1 'polypeptide(L)'
;MDPFDQKKKSIVDEIESTLGDIKDASPKGSIDELCIPIIRLINSHQDLVTTSSCSGRVSVFLEGNKVRSNTTESDLTDKMDVKIGGKGDGGNWLFVTHDKNQLTNWWKDYQFNFNRQPSDELPLSTRYILFKFEPLILHIKCRDFKSASLVYQTAMNCGFRESGIGVNNIVAIRISIKLDIPIGYLNENEQHDLFISEEYLRLVTNLSLDRFNENEKKLAQLHKAFDVNIINKVEEKEEKVWESKQERAERMKREGLEKRRLKQLQEEEKLKQLAEQMEIDNKPDQ
;
A
#
# COMPACT_ATOMS: atom_id res chain seq x y z
N MET A 1 -7.81 17.57 -31.03
CA MET A 1 -7.42 16.36 -30.28
C MET A 1 -7.62 16.67 -28.81
N ASP A 2 -8.34 15.84 -28.07
CA ASP A 2 -8.67 16.12 -26.68
C ASP A 2 -7.39 16.25 -25.80
N PRO A 3 -7.35 17.17 -24.81
CA PRO A 3 -6.14 17.41 -24.01
C PRO A 3 -5.65 16.17 -23.25
N PHE A 4 -6.54 15.27 -22.85
CA PHE A 4 -6.15 14.03 -22.18
C PHE A 4 -5.48 13.08 -23.18
N ASP A 5 -6.01 12.93 -24.39
CA ASP A 5 -5.42 12.04 -25.42
C ASP A 5 -3.99 12.45 -25.79
N GLN A 6 -3.75 13.75 -25.96
CA GLN A 6 -2.40 14.26 -26.24
C GLN A 6 -1.43 13.94 -25.11
N LYS A 7 -1.85 14.15 -23.86
CA LYS A 7 -1.03 13.88 -22.68
C LYS A 7 -0.79 12.39 -22.47
N LYS A 8 -1.83 11.57 -22.66
CA LYS A 8 -1.73 10.11 -22.59
C LYS A 8 -0.72 9.61 -23.62
N LYS A 9 -0.83 10.05 -24.88
CA LYS A 9 0.11 9.66 -25.94
C LYS A 9 1.55 10.00 -25.55
N SER A 10 1.80 11.24 -25.12
CA SER A 10 3.14 11.66 -24.68
C SER A 10 3.71 10.78 -23.56
N ILE A 11 2.89 10.39 -22.57
CA ILE A 11 3.34 9.56 -21.44
C ILE A 11 3.58 8.12 -21.89
N VAL A 12 2.73 7.56 -22.75
CA VAL A 12 2.90 6.19 -23.25
C VAL A 12 4.16 6.10 -24.12
N ASP A 13 4.39 7.08 -25.01
CA ASP A 13 5.60 7.15 -25.83
C ASP A 13 6.87 7.23 -24.94
N GLU A 14 6.82 8.01 -23.85
CA GLU A 14 7.90 8.09 -22.86
C GLU A 14 8.15 6.75 -22.17
N ILE A 15 7.11 6.06 -21.72
CA ILE A 15 7.19 4.74 -21.07
C ILE A 15 7.76 3.69 -22.04
N GLU A 16 7.30 3.66 -23.29
CA GLU A 16 7.77 2.72 -24.31
C GLU A 16 9.24 2.95 -24.64
N SER A 17 9.66 4.22 -24.75
CA SER A 17 11.06 4.57 -24.98
C SER A 17 11.98 4.16 -23.80
N THR A 18 11.45 4.22 -22.57
CA THR A 18 12.14 3.83 -21.34
C THR A 18 12.29 2.31 -21.21
N LEU A 19 11.31 1.54 -21.71
CA LEU A 19 11.41 0.08 -21.81
C LEU A 19 12.45 -0.38 -22.85
N GLY A 20 12.78 0.49 -23.81
CA GLY A 20 13.75 0.23 -24.86
C GLY A 20 15.20 0.42 -24.42
N ASP A 21 15.59 1.65 -24.03
CA ASP A 21 16.96 1.99 -23.59
C ASP A 21 17.13 3.42 -23.01
N ILE A 22 16.04 4.16 -22.75
CA ILE A 22 16.09 5.51 -22.16
C ILE A 22 15.96 5.44 -20.63
N LYS A 23 16.73 6.26 -19.90
CA LYS A 23 16.65 6.33 -18.43
C LYS A 23 15.28 6.85 -17.98
N ASP A 24 14.64 6.08 -17.12
CA ASP A 24 13.40 6.46 -16.45
C ASP A 24 13.58 7.71 -15.59
N ALA A 25 12.52 8.52 -15.44
CA ALA A 25 12.55 9.73 -14.62
C ALA A 25 12.67 9.46 -13.11
N SER A 26 12.46 8.22 -12.65
CA SER A 26 12.67 7.84 -11.25
C SER A 26 14.16 7.88 -10.88
N PRO A 27 14.49 8.04 -9.59
CA PRO A 27 15.89 7.96 -9.12
C PRO A 27 16.59 6.63 -9.46
N LYS A 28 15.81 5.56 -9.73
CA LYS A 28 16.33 4.24 -10.14
C LYS A 28 16.84 4.27 -11.59
N GLY A 29 16.27 5.12 -12.44
CA GLY A 29 16.62 5.21 -13.86
C GLY A 29 16.08 4.07 -14.71
N SER A 30 15.27 3.18 -14.15
CA SER A 30 14.55 2.13 -14.86
C SER A 30 13.16 1.88 -14.28
N ILE A 31 12.23 1.42 -15.11
CA ILE A 31 10.90 1.01 -14.68
C ILE A 31 11.02 -0.28 -13.84
N ASP A 32 10.25 -0.36 -12.78
CA ASP A 32 10.18 -1.54 -11.94
C ASP A 32 9.46 -2.69 -12.67
N GLU A 33 10.16 -3.80 -12.92
CA GLU A 33 9.68 -4.92 -13.74
C GLU A 33 8.36 -5.49 -13.22
N LEU A 34 8.21 -5.56 -11.89
CA LEU A 34 6.98 -6.03 -11.23
C LEU A 34 5.76 -5.16 -11.56
N CYS A 35 5.97 -3.87 -11.87
CA CYS A 35 4.88 -2.96 -12.24
C CYS A 35 4.50 -3.04 -13.73
N ILE A 36 5.35 -3.58 -14.60
CA ILE A 36 5.11 -3.60 -16.06
C ILE A 36 3.73 -4.18 -16.43
N PRO A 37 3.27 -5.32 -15.87
CA PRO A 37 1.97 -5.88 -16.23
C PRO A 37 0.81 -4.93 -15.93
N ILE A 38 0.79 -4.31 -14.74
CA ILE A 38 -0.30 -3.40 -14.35
C ILE A 38 -0.25 -2.08 -15.13
N ILE A 39 0.96 -1.59 -15.46
CA ILE A 39 1.15 -0.40 -16.30
C ILE A 39 0.52 -0.62 -17.67
N ARG A 40 0.85 -1.75 -18.31
CA ARG A 40 0.30 -2.11 -19.63
C ARG A 40 -1.22 -2.24 -19.59
N LEU A 41 -1.75 -2.95 -18.58
CA LEU A 41 -3.19 -3.11 -18.40
C LEU A 41 -3.90 -1.76 -18.27
N ILE A 42 -3.43 -0.88 -17.39
CA ILE A 42 -4.06 0.44 -17.17
C ILE A 42 -3.97 1.30 -18.43
N ASN A 43 -2.80 1.36 -19.06
CA ASN A 43 -2.58 2.21 -20.23
C ASN A 43 -3.35 1.73 -21.47
N SER A 44 -3.79 0.46 -21.51
CA SER A 44 -4.71 -0.04 -22.55
C SER A 44 -6.08 0.65 -22.53
N HIS A 45 -6.53 1.17 -21.38
CA HIS A 45 -7.85 1.79 -21.25
C HIS A 45 -7.84 3.24 -21.74
N GLN A 46 -8.73 3.59 -22.67
CA GLN A 46 -8.75 4.92 -23.32
C GLN A 46 -8.79 6.13 -22.37
N ASP A 47 -9.34 5.96 -21.16
CA ASP A 47 -9.54 7.05 -20.18
C ASP A 47 -8.52 7.08 -19.04
N LEU A 48 -7.51 6.21 -19.08
CA LEU A 48 -6.51 6.06 -18.02
C LEU A 48 -5.09 6.11 -18.58
N VAL A 49 -4.17 6.66 -17.78
CA VAL A 49 -2.73 6.57 -18.04
C VAL A 49 -1.94 6.60 -16.73
N THR A 50 -0.94 5.73 -16.57
CA THR A 50 -0.03 5.72 -15.44
C THR A 50 1.03 6.82 -15.57
N THR A 51 1.28 7.61 -14.53
CA THR A 51 2.29 8.68 -14.55
C THR A 51 3.52 8.37 -13.69
N SER A 52 3.40 7.47 -12.72
CA SER A 52 4.54 6.98 -11.93
C SER A 52 4.17 5.70 -11.21
N SER A 53 5.13 4.80 -11.06
CA SER A 53 4.95 3.47 -10.45
C SER A 53 6.22 3.00 -9.73
N CYS A 54 6.07 2.32 -8.61
CA CYS A 54 7.16 1.65 -7.89
C CYS A 54 6.59 0.44 -7.16
N SER A 55 7.20 -0.75 -7.25
CA SER A 55 6.65 -1.99 -6.65
C SER A 55 6.90 -2.11 -5.14
N GLY A 56 7.71 -1.20 -4.61
CA GLY A 56 8.20 -1.18 -3.25
C GLY A 56 9.72 -1.16 -3.26
N ARG A 57 10.32 -0.63 -2.19
CA ARG A 57 11.77 -0.62 -2.04
C ARG A 57 12.16 -0.69 -0.58
N VAL A 58 13.34 -1.25 -0.34
CA VAL A 58 14.08 -1.05 0.90
C VAL A 58 15.13 0.02 0.65
N SER A 59 15.28 0.92 1.61
CA SER A 59 16.40 1.86 1.61
C SER A 59 17.00 1.98 3.00
N VAL A 60 18.31 2.19 3.04
CA VAL A 60 19.03 2.60 4.24
C VAL A 60 19.55 4.00 3.95
N PHE A 61 19.08 4.94 4.75
CA PHE A 61 19.22 6.36 4.49
C PHE A 61 19.83 7.06 5.70
N LEU A 62 20.90 7.81 5.47
CA LEU A 62 21.46 8.72 6.47
C LEU A 62 20.71 10.04 6.38
N GLU A 63 20.08 10.45 7.47
CA GLU A 63 19.35 11.71 7.56
C GLU A 63 20.25 12.91 7.30
N GLY A 64 19.75 13.92 6.61
CA GLY A 64 20.44 15.21 6.49
C GLY A 64 20.19 16.05 7.75
N ASN A 65 21.10 16.96 8.08
CA ASN A 65 20.87 17.91 9.16
C ASN A 65 21.16 19.33 8.71
N LYS A 66 20.15 20.20 8.87
CA LYS A 66 20.31 21.63 8.68
C LYS A 66 20.41 22.31 10.03
N VAL A 67 21.63 22.61 10.45
CA VAL A 67 21.88 23.49 11.59
C VAL A 67 21.72 24.93 11.11
N ARG A 68 20.68 25.63 11.58
CA ARG A 68 20.56 27.08 11.39
C ARG A 68 21.23 27.77 12.57
N SER A 69 22.40 28.36 12.35
CA SER A 69 22.89 29.40 13.26
C SER A 69 22.12 30.68 12.97
N ASN A 70 21.14 31.02 13.82
CA ASN A 70 20.57 32.37 13.77
C ASN A 70 21.65 33.34 14.25
N THR A 71 22.40 33.90 13.31
CA THR A 71 23.28 35.05 13.54
C THR A 71 22.43 36.32 13.55
N THR A 72 21.70 36.52 14.63
CA THR A 72 21.19 37.84 15.03
C THR A 72 21.39 37.98 16.53
N GLU A 73 22.31 38.88 16.90
CA GLU A 73 22.88 39.15 18.23
C GLU A 73 21.89 39.61 19.33
N SER A 74 20.67 39.09 19.42
CA SER A 74 19.69 39.69 20.36
C SER A 74 18.89 38.78 21.27
N ASP A 75 19.04 37.46 21.28
CA ASP A 75 18.37 36.63 22.30
C ASP A 75 19.22 35.44 22.76
N LEU A 76 19.70 35.52 24.01
CA LEU A 76 20.45 34.51 24.76
C LEU A 76 19.57 33.33 25.19
N THR A 77 18.96 32.64 24.23
CA THR A 77 18.49 31.27 24.44
C THR A 77 19.11 30.39 23.38
N ASP A 78 20.14 29.62 23.76
CA ASP A 78 20.78 28.55 22.98
C ASP A 78 19.76 27.46 22.59
N LYS A 79 18.84 27.79 21.68
CA LYS A 79 18.02 26.81 20.97
C LYS A 79 18.61 26.66 19.59
N MET A 80 19.55 25.73 19.47
CA MET A 80 19.94 25.17 18.17
C MET A 80 18.68 24.57 17.52
N ASP A 81 18.09 25.27 16.55
CA ASP A 81 17.02 24.73 15.71
C ASP A 81 17.64 23.77 14.69
N VAL A 82 17.71 22.49 15.07
CA VAL A 82 18.14 21.40 14.18
C VAL A 82 16.93 20.94 13.38
N LYS A 83 16.94 21.21 12.07
CA LYS A 83 15.92 20.67 11.16
C LYS A 83 16.40 19.34 10.60
N ILE A 84 15.76 18.26 11.05
CA ILE A 84 15.94 16.92 10.47
C ILE A 84 15.46 16.95 9.02
N GLY A 85 16.37 16.64 8.10
CA GLY A 85 16.18 16.75 6.66
C GLY A 85 16.12 15.40 5.95
N GLY A 86 15.44 15.37 4.81
CA GLY A 86 15.53 14.26 3.85
C GLY A 86 16.86 14.30 3.08
N LYS A 87 16.84 14.04 1.77
CA LYS A 87 18.04 13.99 0.91
C LYS A 87 18.83 15.33 0.74
N GLY A 88 18.42 16.39 1.42
CA GLY A 88 19.13 17.68 1.42
C GLY A 88 20.08 17.78 2.61
N ASP A 89 20.96 18.78 2.62
CA ASP A 89 21.80 19.12 3.78
C ASP A 89 22.64 17.90 4.29
N GLY A 90 23.27 17.18 3.35
CA GLY A 90 24.17 16.06 3.61
C GLY A 90 23.52 14.67 3.62
N GLY A 91 22.19 14.56 3.61
CA GLY A 91 21.48 13.28 3.63
C GLY A 91 21.64 12.47 2.33
N ASN A 92 21.90 11.16 2.44
CA ASN A 92 22.17 10.29 1.30
C ASN A 92 21.71 8.85 1.52
N TRP A 93 21.48 8.13 0.42
CA TRP A 93 21.25 6.69 0.47
C TRP A 93 22.57 5.95 0.66
N LEU A 94 22.61 5.10 1.67
CA LEU A 94 23.69 4.13 1.87
C LEU A 94 23.37 2.87 1.06
N PHE A 95 22.12 2.39 1.13
CA PHE A 95 21.64 1.24 0.38
C PHE A 95 20.24 1.52 -0.17
N VAL A 96 19.93 1.02 -1.37
CA VAL A 96 18.58 1.03 -1.93
C VAL A 96 18.40 -0.17 -2.84
N THR A 97 17.29 -0.89 -2.71
CA THR A 97 16.93 -1.95 -3.64
C THR A 97 15.43 -2.05 -3.83
N HIS A 98 15.05 -2.43 -5.04
CA HIS A 98 13.69 -2.83 -5.42
C HIS A 98 13.57 -4.35 -5.54
N ASP A 99 14.69 -5.07 -5.44
CA ASP A 99 14.73 -6.52 -5.58
C ASP A 99 14.92 -7.15 -4.19
N LYS A 100 13.90 -7.91 -3.76
CA LYS A 100 13.93 -8.62 -2.49
C LYS A 100 15.07 -9.64 -2.39
N ASN A 101 15.60 -10.14 -3.52
CA ASN A 101 16.72 -11.09 -3.52
C ASN A 101 18.05 -10.44 -3.09
N GLN A 102 18.19 -9.12 -3.29
CA GLN A 102 19.38 -8.36 -2.91
C GLN A 102 19.42 -8.01 -1.41
N LEU A 103 18.37 -8.31 -0.65
CA LEU A 103 18.31 -8.03 0.78
C LEU A 103 19.18 -8.96 1.62
N THR A 104 19.53 -10.13 1.12
CA THR A 104 20.22 -11.13 1.94
C THR A 104 21.62 -10.65 2.32
N ASN A 105 21.83 -10.40 3.62
CA ASN A 105 23.09 -9.90 4.18
C ASN A 105 23.57 -8.56 3.58
N TRP A 106 22.65 -7.70 3.12
CA TRP A 106 22.97 -6.44 2.45
C TRP A 106 23.97 -5.55 3.22
N TRP A 107 23.99 -5.63 4.56
CA TRP A 107 24.86 -4.83 5.42
C TRP A 107 26.34 -5.22 5.34
N LYS A 108 26.67 -6.42 4.83
CA LYS A 108 28.05 -6.91 4.75
C LYS A 108 28.89 -6.19 3.69
N ASP A 109 28.24 -5.61 2.69
CA ASP A 109 28.90 -4.89 1.61
C ASP A 109 29.27 -3.45 1.99
N TYR A 110 28.93 -3.04 3.22
CA TYR A 110 29.10 -1.68 3.73
C TYR A 110 29.96 -1.65 4.98
N GLN A 111 30.69 -0.55 5.15
CA GLN A 111 31.52 -0.31 6.33
C GLN A 111 30.66 0.23 7.47
N PHE A 112 29.99 -0.69 8.16
CA PHE A 112 29.25 -0.42 9.40
C PHE A 112 30.04 -0.90 10.61
N ASN A 113 30.18 -0.05 11.62
CA ASN A 113 30.69 -0.44 12.92
C ASN A 113 29.52 -0.83 13.81
N PHE A 114 29.61 -1.95 14.51
CA PHE A 114 28.57 -2.38 15.45
C PHE A 114 28.93 -1.92 16.85
N ASN A 115 28.32 -0.82 17.30
CA ASN A 115 28.53 -0.26 18.63
C ASN A 115 27.21 -0.25 19.42
N ARG A 116 27.01 -1.28 20.23
CA ARG A 116 25.74 -1.57 20.93
C ARG A 116 25.38 -0.57 22.02
N GLN A 117 26.30 0.32 22.39
CA GLN A 117 26.05 1.40 23.33
C GLN A 117 26.29 2.73 22.60
N PRO A 118 25.22 3.46 22.27
CA PRO A 118 25.35 4.89 21.97
C PRO A 118 26.04 5.56 23.16
N SER A 119 26.85 6.61 22.94
CA SER A 119 27.23 7.47 24.06
C SER A 119 25.96 7.96 24.74
N ASP A 120 25.90 7.92 26.08
CA ASP A 120 24.69 8.29 26.85
C ASP A 120 24.21 9.71 26.53
N GLU A 121 25.08 10.54 25.95
CA GLU A 121 24.77 11.84 25.38
C GLU A 121 25.14 11.85 23.89
N LEU A 122 24.16 11.66 23.00
CA LEU A 122 24.30 11.96 21.58
C LEU A 122 23.90 13.43 21.34
N PRO A 123 24.71 14.22 20.62
CA PRO A 123 24.37 15.60 20.29
C PRO A 123 23.00 15.70 19.58
N LEU A 124 22.26 16.80 19.78
CA LEU A 124 21.02 17.06 19.05
C LEU A 124 21.21 17.16 17.52
N SER A 125 22.44 17.43 17.08
CA SER A 125 22.86 17.43 15.68
C SER A 125 23.22 16.04 15.12
N THR A 126 23.06 14.97 15.91
CA THR A 126 23.33 13.60 15.47
C THR A 126 22.42 13.23 14.30
N ARG A 127 23.02 12.63 13.27
CA ARG A 127 22.34 12.21 12.05
C ARG A 127 22.07 10.71 12.14
N TYR A 128 20.81 10.30 12.10
CA TYR A 128 20.46 8.89 12.22
C TYR A 128 20.49 8.18 10.86
N ILE A 129 20.80 6.89 10.92
CA ILE A 129 20.68 5.95 9.82
C ILE A 129 19.34 5.23 10.00
N LEU A 130 18.46 5.40 9.02
CA LEU A 130 17.14 4.79 9.00
C LEU A 130 17.08 3.66 7.99
N PHE A 131 16.64 2.49 8.44
CA PHE A 131 16.18 1.41 7.59
C PHE A 131 14.70 1.60 7.27
N LYS A 132 14.36 1.66 5.98
CA LYS A 132 13.01 1.94 5.51
C LYS A 132 12.52 0.89 4.53
N PHE A 133 11.25 0.52 4.66
CA PHE A 133 10.48 -0.14 3.60
C PHE A 133 9.42 0.84 3.11
N GLU A 134 9.53 1.26 1.85
CA GLU A 134 8.53 2.09 1.19
C GLU A 134 7.70 1.19 0.26
N PRO A 135 6.37 1.10 0.46
CA PRO A 135 5.54 0.15 -0.27
C PRO A 135 5.25 0.57 -1.71
N LEU A 136 4.50 -0.29 -2.42
CA LEU A 136 3.99 -0.02 -3.75
C LEU A 136 3.25 1.32 -3.80
N ILE A 137 3.57 2.11 -4.83
CA ILE A 137 2.86 3.33 -5.18
C ILE A 137 2.59 3.37 -6.68
N LEU A 138 1.37 3.81 -7.03
CA LEU A 138 0.96 3.98 -8.42
C LEU A 138 0.15 5.26 -8.55
N HIS A 139 0.50 6.11 -9.52
CA HIS A 139 -0.27 7.29 -9.87
C HIS A 139 -0.91 7.09 -11.24
N ILE A 140 -2.23 7.27 -11.30
CA ILE A 140 -3.05 7.07 -12.49
C ILE A 140 -3.79 8.36 -12.80
N LYS A 141 -3.47 8.98 -13.93
CA LYS A 141 -4.20 10.12 -14.45
C LYS A 141 -5.43 9.63 -15.20
N CYS A 142 -6.61 10.10 -14.77
CA CYS A 142 -7.89 9.77 -15.39
C CYS A 142 -8.39 10.93 -16.25
N ARG A 143 -9.21 10.62 -17.26
CA ARG A 143 -9.89 11.61 -18.11
C ARG A 143 -10.78 12.52 -17.27
N ASP A 144 -11.70 11.92 -16.54
CA ASP A 144 -12.72 12.60 -15.74
C ASP A 144 -12.79 12.06 -14.31
N PHE A 145 -13.62 12.71 -13.50
CA PHE A 145 -13.85 12.32 -12.10
C PHE A 145 -14.56 10.96 -11.98
N LYS A 146 -15.37 10.57 -12.97
CA LYS A 146 -16.10 9.30 -12.94
C LYS A 146 -15.12 8.13 -13.04
N SER A 147 -14.18 8.19 -13.97
CA SER A 147 -13.09 7.24 -14.12
C SER A 147 -12.16 7.24 -12.91
N ALA A 148 -11.83 8.42 -12.36
CA ALA A 148 -11.04 8.52 -11.13
C ALA A 148 -11.73 7.87 -9.92
N SER A 149 -13.04 8.11 -9.77
CA SER A 149 -13.85 7.52 -8.71
C SER A 149 -13.89 5.99 -8.83
N LEU A 150 -14.09 5.46 -10.05
CA LEU A 150 -14.06 4.02 -10.30
C LEU A 150 -12.71 3.40 -9.90
N VAL A 151 -11.61 3.97 -10.39
CA VAL A 151 -10.25 3.52 -10.07
C VAL A 151 -9.99 3.54 -8.56
N TYR A 152 -10.37 4.63 -7.88
CA TYR A 152 -10.24 4.76 -6.43
C TYR A 152 -11.03 3.68 -5.69
N GLN A 153 -12.29 3.44 -6.05
CA GLN A 153 -13.12 2.41 -5.42
C GLN A 153 -12.54 1.00 -5.64
N THR A 154 -12.09 0.68 -6.86
CA THR A 154 -11.41 -0.59 -7.15
C THR A 154 -10.17 -0.77 -6.26
N ALA A 155 -9.34 0.26 -6.11
CA ALA A 155 -8.16 0.21 -5.24
C ALA A 155 -8.53 0.03 -3.75
N MET A 156 -9.53 0.78 -3.27
CA MET A 156 -10.01 0.68 -1.88
C MET A 156 -10.54 -0.72 -1.56
N ASN A 157 -11.21 -1.37 -2.51
CA ASN A 157 -11.73 -2.73 -2.37
C ASN A 157 -10.61 -3.79 -2.35
N CYS A 158 -9.46 -3.50 -2.95
CA CYS A 158 -8.25 -4.35 -2.86
C CYS A 158 -7.44 -4.10 -1.56
N GLY A 159 -7.84 -3.14 -0.72
CA GLY A 159 -7.19 -2.83 0.56
C GLY A 159 -6.14 -1.73 0.51
N PHE A 160 -6.08 -0.93 -0.57
CA PHE A 160 -5.18 0.22 -0.69
C PHE A 160 -5.76 1.43 0.07
N ARG A 161 -5.79 1.35 1.40
CA ARG A 161 -6.52 2.29 2.29
C ARG A 161 -5.95 3.71 2.34
N GLU A 162 -4.72 3.93 1.88
CA GLU A 162 -4.09 5.26 1.82
C GLU A 162 -4.24 5.93 0.45
N SER A 163 -5.08 5.34 -0.42
CA SER A 163 -5.34 5.88 -1.74
C SER A 163 -6.17 7.16 -1.68
N GLY A 164 -6.05 8.01 -2.70
CA GLY A 164 -6.84 9.23 -2.80
C GLY A 164 -6.86 9.81 -4.20
N ILE A 165 -7.88 10.64 -4.47
CA ILE A 165 -8.01 11.39 -5.71
C ILE A 165 -7.44 12.79 -5.49
N GLY A 166 -6.35 13.10 -6.19
CA GLY A 166 -5.71 14.41 -6.19
C GLY A 166 -6.25 15.34 -7.26
N VAL A 167 -5.55 16.46 -7.44
CA VAL A 167 -5.86 17.45 -8.48
C VAL A 167 -5.79 16.83 -9.88
N ASN A 168 -6.57 17.39 -10.82
CA ASN A 168 -6.63 16.90 -12.19
C ASN A 168 -6.97 15.40 -12.29
N ASN A 169 -7.84 14.85 -11.44
CA ASN A 169 -8.27 13.45 -11.53
C ASN A 169 -7.10 12.44 -11.50
N ILE A 170 -6.03 12.75 -10.75
CA ILE A 170 -4.92 11.81 -10.53
C ILE A 170 -5.25 10.97 -9.31
N VAL A 171 -5.40 9.66 -9.49
CA VAL A 171 -5.57 8.72 -8.38
C VAL A 171 -4.21 8.24 -7.93
N ALA A 172 -3.89 8.46 -6.66
CA ALA A 172 -2.74 7.87 -5.98
C ALA A 172 -3.19 6.59 -5.29
N ILE A 173 -2.66 5.44 -5.72
CA ILE A 173 -2.89 4.15 -5.10
C ILE A 173 -1.72 3.84 -4.16
N ARG A 174 -2.02 3.68 -2.87
CA ARG A 174 -1.03 3.47 -1.79
C ARG A 174 -1.55 2.51 -0.73
N ILE A 175 -0.62 1.81 -0.08
CA ILE A 175 -0.91 0.83 0.98
C ILE A 175 -0.09 1.13 2.25
N SER A 176 -0.70 0.93 3.42
CA SER A 176 -0.10 1.22 4.72
C SER A 176 0.69 0.02 5.28
N ILE A 177 1.77 -0.38 4.58
CA ILE A 177 2.70 -1.43 5.08
C ILE A 177 4.15 -0.94 5.18
N LYS A 178 4.32 0.38 5.32
CA LYS A 178 5.64 1.01 5.49
C LYS A 178 6.38 0.50 6.73
N LEU A 179 7.69 0.60 6.70
CA LEU A 179 8.58 0.34 7.83
C LEU A 179 9.56 1.51 7.92
N ASP A 180 9.74 2.08 9.11
CA ASP A 180 10.70 3.15 9.37
C ASP A 180 11.38 2.82 10.71
N ILE A 181 12.65 2.38 10.67
CA ILE A 181 13.39 1.91 11.85
C ILE A 181 14.75 2.61 11.92
N PRO A 182 15.09 3.29 13.02
CA PRO A 182 16.45 3.76 13.24
C PRO A 182 17.36 2.58 13.58
N ILE A 183 18.50 2.49 12.90
CA ILE A 183 19.46 1.39 13.04
C ILE A 183 20.85 1.82 13.49
N GLY A 184 21.17 3.11 13.33
CA GLY A 184 22.49 3.66 13.63
C GLY A 184 22.50 5.18 13.57
N TYR A 185 23.70 5.73 13.65
CA TYR A 185 23.96 7.15 13.47
C TYR A 185 25.35 7.37 12.86
N LEU A 186 25.60 8.59 12.40
CA LEU A 186 26.93 9.05 12.02
C LEU A 186 27.66 9.56 13.26
N ASN A 187 28.80 8.95 13.61
CA ASN A 187 29.60 9.34 14.77
C ASN A 187 30.46 10.59 14.50
N GLU A 188 31.15 11.09 15.53
CA GLU A 188 32.02 12.27 15.44
C GLU A 188 33.20 12.10 14.45
N ASN A 189 33.60 10.86 14.18
CA ASN A 189 34.66 10.52 13.22
C ASN A 189 34.13 10.31 11.79
N GLU A 190 32.89 10.70 11.51
CA GLU A 190 32.20 10.52 10.22
C GLU A 190 32.05 9.04 9.80
N GLN A 191 32.00 8.12 10.76
CA GLN A 191 31.78 6.70 10.52
C GLN A 191 30.34 6.30 10.84
N HIS A 192 29.86 5.26 10.15
CA HIS A 192 28.51 4.74 10.32
C HIS A 192 28.47 3.71 11.46
N ASP A 193 27.96 4.13 12.61
CA ASP A 193 27.85 3.27 13.78
C ASP A 193 26.41 2.76 13.91
N LEU A 194 26.23 1.44 13.84
CA LEU A 194 24.97 0.75 14.11
C LEU A 194 24.88 0.42 15.59
N PHE A 195 23.80 0.84 16.25
CA PHE A 195 23.53 0.50 17.65
C PHE A 195 22.75 -0.80 17.83
N ILE A 196 22.37 -1.43 16.73
CA ILE A 196 21.67 -2.72 16.69
C ILE A 196 22.64 -3.88 16.48
N SER A 197 22.22 -5.11 16.79
CA SER A 197 23.01 -6.30 16.47
C SER A 197 22.68 -6.87 15.08
N GLU A 198 23.55 -7.74 14.56
CA GLU A 198 23.30 -8.43 13.30
C GLU A 198 22.03 -9.27 13.31
N GLU A 199 21.67 -9.87 14.46
CA GLU A 199 20.42 -10.63 14.59
C GLU A 199 19.19 -9.73 14.39
N TYR A 200 19.25 -8.49 14.88
CA TYR A 200 18.18 -7.51 14.67
C TYR A 200 18.10 -7.06 13.21
N LEU A 201 19.25 -6.87 12.54
CA LEU A 201 19.28 -6.61 11.09
C LEU A 201 18.63 -7.74 10.30
N ARG A 202 18.92 -9.00 10.64
CA ARG A 202 18.27 -10.18 10.03
C ARG A 202 16.75 -10.15 10.23
N LEU A 203 16.29 -9.83 11.45
CA LEU A 203 14.87 -9.72 11.75
C LEU A 203 14.19 -8.63 10.90
N VAL A 204 14.73 -7.41 10.87
CA VAL A 204 14.18 -6.29 10.11
C VAL A 204 14.21 -6.56 8.60
N THR A 205 15.25 -7.24 8.12
CA THR A 205 15.37 -7.68 6.73
C THR A 205 14.27 -8.69 6.38
N ASN A 206 14.01 -9.68 7.24
CA ASN A 206 12.92 -10.64 7.06
C ASN A 206 11.55 -9.95 7.09
N LEU A 207 11.32 -9.01 8.01
CA LEU A 207 10.10 -8.20 8.04
C LEU A 207 9.87 -7.41 6.75
N SER A 208 10.95 -7.01 6.07
CA SER A 208 10.88 -6.31 4.78
C SER A 208 10.61 -7.27 3.63
N LEU A 209 11.17 -8.48 3.68
CA LEU A 209 10.85 -9.55 2.73
C LEU A 209 9.36 -9.92 2.79
N ASP A 210 8.80 -10.04 4.00
CA ASP A 210 7.36 -10.29 4.17
C ASP A 210 6.51 -9.19 3.53
N ARG A 211 6.94 -7.92 3.66
CA ARG A 211 6.25 -6.78 3.04
C ARG A 211 6.38 -6.74 1.53
N PHE A 212 7.53 -7.14 0.97
CA PHE A 212 7.67 -7.34 -0.47
C PHE A 212 6.68 -8.40 -0.98
N ASN A 213 6.60 -9.54 -0.29
CA ASN A 213 5.67 -10.61 -0.65
C ASN A 213 4.20 -10.16 -0.55
N GLU A 214 3.84 -9.38 0.47
CA GLU A 214 2.50 -8.81 0.60
C GLU A 214 2.21 -7.77 -0.50
N ASN A 215 3.18 -6.90 -0.84
CA ASN A 215 3.05 -5.97 -1.97
C ASN A 215 2.79 -6.70 -3.29
N GLU A 216 3.54 -7.76 -3.58
CA GLU A 216 3.36 -8.55 -4.80
C GLU A 216 1.96 -9.18 -4.85
N LYS A 217 1.48 -9.75 -3.74
CA LYS A 217 0.11 -10.27 -3.64
C LYS A 217 -0.94 -9.19 -3.87
N LYS A 218 -0.75 -8.01 -3.25
CA LYS A 218 -1.66 -6.87 -3.38
C LYS A 218 -1.65 -6.30 -4.80
N LEU A 219 -0.50 -6.26 -5.45
CA LEU A 219 -0.35 -5.85 -6.84
C LEU A 219 -1.09 -6.80 -7.79
N ALA A 220 -0.94 -8.11 -7.58
CA ALA A 220 -1.66 -9.13 -8.35
C ALA A 220 -3.20 -9.04 -8.14
N GLN A 221 -3.65 -8.82 -6.89
CA GLN A 221 -5.06 -8.59 -6.58
C GLN A 221 -5.59 -7.34 -7.29
N LEU A 222 -4.83 -6.25 -7.27
CA LEU A 222 -5.18 -5.00 -7.94
C LEU A 222 -5.27 -5.20 -9.46
N HIS A 223 -4.28 -5.86 -10.06
CA HIS A 223 -4.26 -6.18 -11.49
C HIS A 223 -5.53 -6.93 -11.90
N LYS A 224 -5.88 -8.01 -11.18
CA LYS A 224 -7.11 -8.78 -11.44
C LYS A 224 -8.37 -7.92 -11.29
N ALA A 225 -8.43 -7.07 -10.27
CA ALA A 225 -9.58 -6.21 -10.04
C ALA A 225 -9.75 -5.13 -11.11
N PHE A 226 -8.65 -4.59 -11.65
CA PHE A 226 -8.69 -3.67 -12.79
C PHE A 226 -9.19 -4.37 -14.05
N ASP A 227 -8.67 -5.57 -14.32
CA ASP A 227 -9.05 -6.35 -15.48
C ASP A 227 -10.56 -6.63 -15.50
N VAL A 228 -11.12 -7.08 -14.37
CA VAL A 228 -12.55 -7.41 -14.23
C VAL A 228 -13.46 -6.17 -14.19
N ASN A 229 -13.12 -5.16 -13.38
CA ASN A 229 -14.06 -4.07 -13.07
C ASN A 229 -13.96 -2.87 -14.03
N ILE A 230 -12.84 -2.73 -14.75
CA ILE A 230 -12.54 -1.54 -15.55
C ILE A 230 -12.34 -1.91 -17.01
N ILE A 231 -11.52 -2.93 -17.31
CA ILE A 231 -11.17 -3.28 -18.70
C ILE A 231 -12.28 -4.14 -19.32
N ASN A 232 -12.46 -5.36 -18.81
CA ASN A 232 -13.39 -6.35 -19.35
C ASN A 232 -14.75 -6.28 -18.65
N LYS A 233 -15.21 -5.06 -18.35
CA LYS A 233 -16.38 -4.80 -17.51
C LYS A 233 -17.54 -5.71 -17.94
N VAL A 234 -17.76 -6.78 -17.18
CA VAL A 234 -18.92 -7.64 -17.37
C VAL A 234 -20.09 -6.76 -16.97
N GLU A 235 -20.93 -6.40 -17.93
CA GLU A 235 -22.21 -5.77 -17.63
C GLU A 235 -23.06 -6.79 -16.88
N GLU A 236 -22.83 -6.93 -15.58
CA GLU A 236 -23.90 -7.30 -14.67
C GLU A 236 -24.87 -6.12 -14.70
N LYS A 237 -25.82 -6.19 -15.64
CA LYS A 237 -27.08 -5.48 -15.53
C LYS A 237 -27.78 -6.02 -14.28
N GLU A 238 -27.33 -5.60 -13.10
CA GLU A 238 -28.26 -5.41 -12.01
C GLU A 238 -29.13 -4.23 -12.44
N GLU A 239 -30.21 -4.55 -13.17
CA GLU A 239 -31.40 -3.73 -13.13
C GLU A 239 -31.77 -3.60 -11.66
N LYS A 240 -31.31 -2.52 -11.02
CA LYS A 240 -31.93 -2.02 -9.80
C LYS A 240 -33.33 -1.59 -10.21
N VAL A 241 -34.25 -2.57 -10.22
CA VAL A 241 -35.68 -2.32 -10.20
C VAL A 241 -35.90 -1.45 -8.97
N TRP A 242 -36.15 -0.16 -9.21
CA TRP A 242 -36.49 0.79 -8.17
C TRP A 242 -37.86 0.37 -7.62
N GLU A 243 -37.85 -0.37 -6.51
CA GLU A 243 -39.06 -0.69 -5.79
C GLU A 243 -39.59 0.57 -5.08
N SER A 244 -40.84 0.90 -5.32
CA SER A 244 -41.51 1.96 -4.58
C SER A 244 -41.57 1.60 -3.09
N LYS A 245 -41.69 2.61 -2.21
CA LYS A 245 -41.79 2.44 -0.75
C LYS A 245 -42.95 1.51 -0.34
N GLN A 246 -43.99 1.42 -1.18
CA GLN A 246 -45.14 0.56 -0.98
C GLN A 246 -44.83 -0.90 -1.33
N GLU A 247 -44.19 -1.17 -2.47
CA GLU A 247 -43.79 -2.52 -2.88
C GLU A 247 -42.77 -3.13 -1.91
N ARG A 248 -41.86 -2.32 -1.37
CA ARG A 248 -40.90 -2.75 -0.35
C ARG A 248 -41.57 -3.16 0.97
N ALA A 249 -42.65 -2.46 1.37
CA ALA A 249 -43.40 -2.78 2.58
C ALA A 249 -44.23 -4.06 2.42
N GLU A 250 -44.81 -4.28 1.24
CA GLU A 250 -45.56 -5.51 0.92
C GLU A 250 -44.64 -6.73 0.84
N ARG A 251 -43.45 -6.60 0.24
CA ARG A 251 -42.46 -7.68 0.23
C ARG A 251 -42.05 -8.06 1.66
N MET A 252 -41.71 -7.09 2.51
CA MET A 252 -41.34 -7.35 3.90
C MET A 252 -42.46 -8.00 4.72
N LYS A 253 -43.72 -7.63 4.48
CA LYS A 253 -44.88 -8.31 5.10
C LYS A 253 -45.00 -9.76 4.64
N ARG A 254 -44.84 -10.03 3.34
CA ARG A 254 -44.96 -11.37 2.77
C ARG A 254 -43.83 -12.29 3.24
N GLU A 255 -42.59 -11.82 3.19
CA GLU A 255 -41.42 -12.56 3.71
C GLU A 255 -41.51 -12.80 5.22
N GLY A 256 -42.05 -11.83 5.98
CA GLY A 256 -42.29 -11.97 7.41
C GLY A 256 -43.34 -13.02 7.73
N LEU A 257 -44.43 -13.09 6.96
CA LEU A 257 -45.47 -14.12 7.09
C LEU A 257 -44.95 -15.51 6.71
N GLU A 258 -44.18 -15.64 5.64
CA GLU A 258 -43.57 -16.93 5.25
C GLU A 258 -42.57 -17.43 6.29
N LYS A 259 -41.71 -16.57 6.83
CA LYS A 259 -40.80 -16.95 7.92
C LYS A 259 -41.54 -17.43 9.17
N ARG A 260 -42.67 -16.79 9.51
CA ARG A 260 -43.51 -17.24 10.64
C ARG A 260 -44.14 -18.60 10.35
N ARG A 261 -44.64 -18.82 9.14
CA ARG A 261 -45.26 -20.10 8.74
C ARG A 261 -44.25 -21.24 8.72
N LEU A 262 -43.06 -21.02 8.18
CA LEU A 262 -41.95 -21.99 8.20
C LEU A 262 -41.53 -22.34 9.62
N LYS A 263 -41.45 -21.34 10.51
CA LYS A 263 -41.12 -21.57 11.91
C LYS A 263 -42.18 -22.40 12.63
N GLN A 264 -43.47 -22.15 12.35
CA GLN A 264 -44.57 -22.94 12.90
C GLN A 264 -44.55 -24.39 12.42
N LEU A 265 -44.32 -24.62 11.12
CA LEU A 265 -44.20 -25.97 10.57
C LEU A 265 -43.03 -26.74 11.19
N GLN A 266 -41.88 -26.08 11.37
CA GLN A 266 -40.72 -26.68 12.05
C GLN A 266 -41.00 -27.01 13.52
N GLU A 267 -41.80 -26.19 14.20
CA GLU A 267 -42.19 -26.42 15.59
C GLU A 267 -43.19 -27.58 15.71
N GLU A 268 -44.16 -27.68 14.80
CA GLU A 268 -45.08 -28.80 14.69
C GLU A 268 -44.36 -30.12 14.35
N GLU A 269 -43.39 -30.11 13.44
CA GLU A 269 -42.57 -31.29 13.14
C GLU A 269 -41.75 -31.76 14.35
N LYS A 270 -41.15 -30.82 15.10
CA LYS A 270 -40.43 -31.14 16.33
C LYS A 270 -41.35 -31.74 17.41
N LEU A 271 -42.56 -31.21 17.55
CA LEU A 271 -43.57 -31.75 18.47
C LEU A 271 -43.99 -33.17 18.09
N LYS A 272 -44.16 -33.46 16.79
CA LYS A 272 -44.47 -34.81 16.30
C LYS A 272 -43.32 -35.79 16.55
N GLN A 273 -42.08 -35.39 16.27
CA GLN A 273 -40.90 -36.22 16.54
C GLN A 273 -40.74 -36.51 18.03
N LEU A 274 -41.01 -35.53 18.90
CA LEU A 274 -40.96 -35.72 20.34
C LEU A 274 -42.05 -36.70 20.83
N ALA A 275 -43.26 -36.62 20.27
CA ALA A 275 -44.35 -37.54 20.59
C ALA A 275 -44.05 -38.98 20.14
N GLU A 276 -43.53 -39.17 18.93
CA GLU A 276 -43.09 -40.48 18.43
C GLU A 276 -41.97 -41.06 19.30
N GLN A 277 -41.00 -40.25 19.72
CA GLN A 277 -39.93 -40.67 20.62
C GLN A 277 -40.47 -41.15 21.99
N MET A 278 -41.44 -40.42 22.55
CA MET A 278 -42.09 -40.79 23.82
C MET A 278 -42.97 -42.05 23.71
N GLU A 279 -43.53 -42.35 22.55
CA GLU A 279 -44.26 -43.61 22.30
C GLU A 279 -43.31 -44.81 22.14
N ILE A 280 -42.11 -44.59 21.60
CA ILE A 280 -41.08 -45.61 21.50
C ILE A 280 -40.50 -45.94 22.89
N ASP A 281 -40.25 -44.93 23.72
CA ASP A 281 -39.68 -45.10 25.07
C ASP A 281 -40.66 -45.70 26.09
N ASN A 282 -41.98 -45.69 25.81
CA ASN A 282 -43.02 -46.27 26.67
C ASN A 282 -43.45 -47.71 26.29
N LYS A 283 -42.78 -48.36 25.32
CA LYS A 283 -43.03 -49.78 25.08
C LYS A 283 -42.31 -50.60 26.16
N PRO A 284 -43.03 -51.38 26.98
CA PRO A 284 -42.40 -52.20 28.00
C PRO A 284 -41.57 -53.31 27.34
N ASP A 285 -40.31 -53.44 27.78
CA ASP A 285 -39.41 -54.53 27.41
C ASP A 285 -40.08 -55.88 27.72
N GLN A 286 -40.33 -56.68 26.67
CA GLN A 286 -40.71 -58.09 26.79
C GLN A 286 -39.48 -58.98 26.81
#